data_AF-A0A4V6JHX0-F1
#
_entry.id   AF-A0A4V6JHX0-F1
#
_cell.length_a   1.000
_cell.length_b   1.000
_cell.length_c   1.000
_cell.angle_alpha   90.00
_cell.angle_beta   90.00
_cell.angle_gamma   90.00
#
_symmetry.space_group_name_H-M   'P 1'
#
loop_
_entity.id
_entity.type
_entity.pdbx_description
1 polymer ?
#
loop_
_entity_poly.entity_id
_entity_poly.type
_entity_poly.pdbx_seq_one_letter_code
_entity_poly.pdbx_strand_id
1 'polypeptide(L)'
;MAQEVTAAQASLTVDNAKTEIDRLLGVALTERRPVYLLLPGDVAQAPLTPPLSPLSLPAADSSPEALAGFIAAARELLQPARHVTLVADFLAERFGVRQALAQWMNEVPLPHATLLMGKSVLDETRAGFIGIYSGAASDPQVRQRVEEADATILVGVRLTDTITAGFSQRLSTGEVH
;
A
#
# COMPACT_ATOMS: atom_id res chain seq x y z
N MET A 1 17.63 14.73 -13.72
CA MET A 1 16.26 15.03 -14.23
C MET A 1 15.21 14.03 -13.76
N ALA A 2 15.53 12.75 -13.55
CA ALA A 2 14.54 11.76 -13.06
C ALA A 2 14.29 11.78 -11.54
N GLN A 3 15.15 12.44 -10.76
CA GLN A 3 15.14 12.40 -9.30
C GLN A 3 13.78 12.67 -8.64
N GLU A 4 13.04 13.67 -9.11
CA GLU A 4 11.74 14.07 -8.54
C GLU A 4 10.65 12.99 -8.69
N VAL A 5 10.83 12.02 -9.59
CA VAL A 5 9.83 10.99 -9.93
C VAL A 5 10.33 9.57 -9.69
N THR A 6 11.50 9.41 -9.06
CA THR A 6 12.09 8.08 -8.78
C THR A 6 12.53 7.95 -7.33
N ALA A 7 12.37 6.75 -6.76
CA ALA A 7 12.81 6.44 -5.40
C ALA A 7 14.35 6.33 -5.31
N ALA A 8 15.00 5.91 -6.40
CA ALA A 8 16.45 5.88 -6.50
C ALA A 8 16.90 6.01 -7.95
N GLN A 9 18.13 6.48 -8.13
CA GLN A 9 18.73 6.62 -9.45
C GLN A 9 20.23 6.31 -9.41
N ALA A 10 20.78 5.86 -10.55
CA ALA A 10 22.21 5.66 -10.73
C ALA A 10 22.64 5.90 -12.18
N SER A 11 23.88 6.36 -12.36
CA SER A 11 24.60 6.28 -13.64
C SER A 11 25.62 5.17 -13.54
N LEU A 12 25.49 4.17 -14.41
CA LEU A 12 26.37 3.02 -14.33
C LEU A 12 27.75 3.33 -14.90
N THR A 13 28.75 2.81 -14.20
CA THR A 13 30.12 2.63 -14.66
C THR A 13 30.46 1.15 -14.58
N VAL A 14 31.55 0.73 -15.22
CA VAL A 14 32.02 -0.67 -15.14
C VAL A 14 32.23 -1.10 -13.68
N ASP A 15 32.72 -0.19 -12.83
CA ASP A 15 33.06 -0.48 -11.44
C ASP A 15 31.83 -0.59 -10.52
N ASN A 16 30.75 0.14 -10.81
CA ASN A 16 29.58 0.21 -9.93
C ASN A 16 28.37 -0.62 -10.41
N ALA A 17 28.37 -1.09 -11.67
CA ALA A 17 27.20 -1.64 -12.34
C ALA A 17 26.52 -2.74 -11.53
N LYS A 18 27.29 -3.69 -10.98
CA LYS A 18 26.77 -4.80 -10.18
C LYS A 18 25.99 -4.30 -8.95
N THR A 19 26.64 -3.46 -8.14
CA THR A 19 26.08 -2.98 -6.87
C THR A 19 24.89 -2.06 -7.10
N GLU A 20 24.97 -1.17 -8.10
CA GLU A 20 23.91 -0.19 -8.37
C GLU A 20 22.67 -0.83 -9.00
N ILE A 21 22.82 -1.84 -9.87
CA ILE A 21 21.68 -2.61 -10.40
C ILE A 21 20.91 -3.27 -9.25
N ASP A 22 21.61 -4.01 -8.39
CA ASP A 22 20.99 -4.73 -7.28
C ASP A 22 20.32 -3.76 -6.30
N ARG A 23 20.99 -2.65 -5.96
CA ARG A 23 20.43 -1.60 -5.09
C ARG A 23 19.16 -0.99 -5.68
N LEU A 24 19.17 -0.61 -6.96
CA LEU A 24 18.01 0.00 -7.61
C LEU A 24 16.84 -0.98 -7.73
N LEU A 25 17.09 -2.23 -8.11
CA LEU A 25 16.04 -3.25 -8.15
C LEU A 25 15.49 -3.53 -6.74
N GLY A 26 16.36 -3.58 -5.73
CA GLY A 26 15.98 -3.72 -4.32
C GLY A 26 15.04 -2.60 -3.87
N VAL A 27 15.39 -1.34 -4.15
CA VAL A 27 14.52 -0.18 -3.87
C VAL A 27 13.19 -0.28 -4.61
N ALA A 28 13.22 -0.59 -5.92
CA ALA A 28 12.00 -0.67 -6.74
C ALA A 28 11.02 -1.72 -6.22
N LEU A 29 11.53 -2.89 -5.83
CA LEU A 29 10.73 -4.01 -5.34
C LEU A 29 10.24 -3.79 -3.90
N THR A 30 11.05 -3.13 -3.05
CA THR A 30 10.71 -2.87 -1.65
C THR A 30 9.71 -1.73 -1.52
N GLU A 31 9.98 -0.60 -2.18
CA GLU A 31 9.12 0.59 -2.11
C GLU A 31 7.93 0.54 -3.07
N ARG A 32 7.95 -0.36 -4.07
CA ARG A 32 6.95 -0.43 -5.15
C ARG A 32 6.83 0.89 -5.92
N ARG A 33 7.99 1.53 -6.15
CA ARG A 33 8.16 2.83 -6.80
C ARG A 33 9.17 2.76 -7.97
N PRO A 34 9.08 3.64 -8.97
CA PRO A 34 10.02 3.69 -10.07
C PRO A 34 11.46 4.00 -9.62
N VAL A 35 12.42 3.47 -10.35
CA VAL A 35 13.85 3.78 -10.23
C VAL A 35 14.42 4.14 -11.60
N TYR A 36 15.52 4.89 -11.63
CA TYR A 36 16.16 5.32 -12.87
C TYR A 36 17.57 4.78 -13.00
N LEU A 37 17.87 4.17 -14.14
CA LEU A 37 19.19 3.66 -14.47
C LEU A 37 19.65 4.28 -15.78
N LEU A 38 20.76 5.01 -15.74
CA LEU A 38 21.47 5.46 -16.94
C LEU A 38 22.56 4.44 -17.28
N LEU A 39 22.43 3.80 -18.44
CA LEU A 39 23.38 2.81 -18.95
C LEU A 39 24.10 3.37 -20.19
N PRO A 40 25.35 3.82 -20.06
CA PRO A 40 26.18 4.16 -21.21
C PRO A 40 26.41 2.94 -22.12
N GLY A 41 26.49 3.17 -23.44
CA GLY A 41 26.58 2.10 -24.43
C GLY A 41 27.87 1.28 -24.34
N ASP A 42 28.98 1.90 -23.95
CA ASP A 42 30.26 1.25 -23.67
C ASP A 42 30.19 0.38 -22.40
N VAL A 43 29.57 0.88 -21.34
CA VAL A 43 29.35 0.12 -20.10
C VAL A 43 28.44 -1.09 -20.33
N ALA A 44 27.44 -0.98 -21.21
CA ALA A 44 26.55 -2.09 -21.57
C ALA A 44 27.27 -3.26 -22.26
N GLN A 45 28.39 -2.98 -22.95
CA GLN A 45 29.21 -3.98 -23.63
C GLN A 45 30.32 -4.54 -22.74
N ALA A 46 30.58 -3.91 -21.60
CA ALA A 46 31.62 -4.36 -20.69
C ALA A 46 31.26 -5.73 -20.08
N PRO A 47 32.22 -6.65 -19.95
CA PRO A 47 31.97 -7.94 -19.33
C PRO A 47 31.60 -7.75 -17.85
N LEU A 48 30.53 -8.40 -17.41
CA LEU A 48 30.11 -8.42 -16.01
C LEU A 48 29.96 -9.85 -15.54
N THR A 49 30.58 -10.17 -14.40
CA THR A 49 30.40 -11.49 -13.78
C THR A 49 28.97 -11.65 -13.28
N PRO A 50 28.24 -12.70 -13.69
CA PRO A 50 26.87 -12.90 -13.25
C PRO A 50 26.77 -13.10 -11.73
N PRO A 51 25.63 -12.72 -11.11
CA PRO A 51 25.42 -12.97 -9.70
C PRO A 51 25.33 -14.48 -9.42
N LEU A 52 25.86 -14.90 -8.26
CA LEU A 52 25.85 -16.29 -7.81
C LEU A 52 24.53 -16.69 -7.11
N SER A 53 23.73 -15.71 -6.72
CA SER A 53 22.47 -15.89 -6.02
C SER A 53 21.42 -14.92 -6.56
N PRO A 54 20.12 -15.23 -6.40
CA PRO A 54 19.06 -14.27 -6.64
C PRO A 54 19.25 -12.99 -5.81
N LEU A 55 18.63 -11.90 -6.26
CA LEU A 55 18.59 -10.65 -5.51
C LEU A 55 17.87 -10.87 -4.17
N SER A 56 18.59 -10.65 -3.08
CA SER A 56 18.02 -10.69 -1.73
C SER A 56 17.38 -9.35 -1.42
N LEU A 57 16.06 -9.34 -1.19
CA LEU A 57 15.37 -8.17 -0.68
C LEU A 57 15.50 -8.08 0.83
N PRO A 58 15.68 -6.88 1.41
CA PRO A 58 15.62 -6.72 2.85
C PRO A 58 14.25 -7.18 3.36
N ALA A 59 14.23 -7.81 4.54
CA ALA A 59 12.98 -8.13 5.20
C ALA A 59 12.24 -6.83 5.56
N ALA A 60 10.91 -6.88 5.56
CA ALA A 60 10.13 -5.81 6.14
C ALA A 60 10.40 -5.80 7.66
N ASP A 61 11.18 -4.83 8.12
CA ASP A 61 11.54 -4.72 9.52
C ASP A 61 10.41 -4.02 10.30
N SER A 62 9.81 -4.73 11.24
CA SER A 62 9.03 -4.16 12.33
C SER A 62 9.61 -4.64 13.65
N SER A 63 9.90 -3.75 14.60
CA SER A 63 10.32 -4.20 15.92
C SER A 63 9.16 -4.91 16.63
N PRO A 64 9.41 -6.00 17.37
CA PRO A 64 8.37 -6.67 18.16
C PRO A 64 7.61 -5.73 19.08
N GLU A 65 8.29 -4.72 19.63
CA GLU A 65 7.72 -3.71 20.52
C GLU A 65 6.76 -2.77 19.77
N ALA A 66 7.13 -2.32 18.56
CA ALA A 66 6.25 -1.48 17.75
C ALA A 66 5.00 -2.25 17.30
N LEU A 67 5.16 -3.52 16.94
CA LEU A 67 4.03 -4.38 16.59
C LEU A 67 3.10 -4.60 17.80
N ALA A 68 3.66 -4.89 18.98
CA ALA A 68 2.88 -5.05 20.20
C ALA A 68 2.11 -3.76 20.57
N GLY A 69 2.76 -2.60 20.45
CA GLY A 69 2.13 -1.30 20.66
C GLY A 69 0.99 -1.03 19.68
N PHE A 70 1.20 -1.30 18.40
CA PHE A 70 0.14 -1.19 17.38
C PHE A 70 -1.06 -2.10 17.69
N ILE A 71 -0.81 -3.36 18.05
CA ILE A 71 -1.88 -4.31 18.39
C ILE A 71 -2.67 -3.82 19.61
N ALA A 72 -2.00 -3.28 20.63
CA ALA A 72 -2.67 -2.74 21.81
C ALA A 72 -3.57 -1.54 21.47
N ALA A 73 -3.04 -0.55 20.73
CA ALA A 73 -3.80 0.63 20.32
C ALA A 73 -4.96 0.28 19.37
N ALA A 74 -4.74 -0.61 18.40
CA ALA A 74 -5.79 -1.08 17.50
C ALA A 74 -6.89 -1.83 18.29
N ARG A 75 -6.52 -2.60 19.31
CA ARG A 75 -7.50 -3.28 20.18
C ARG A 75 -8.33 -2.28 20.98
N GLU A 76 -7.71 -1.26 21.56
CA GLU A 76 -8.40 -0.21 22.30
C GLU A 76 -9.41 0.54 21.43
N LEU A 77 -9.03 0.84 20.18
CA LEU A 77 -9.91 1.47 19.19
C LEU A 77 -11.08 0.57 18.77
N LEU A 78 -10.81 -0.72 18.51
CA LEU A 78 -11.78 -1.62 17.88
C LEU A 78 -12.68 -2.37 18.87
N GLN A 79 -12.25 -2.58 20.12
CA GLN A 79 -13.08 -3.30 21.12
C GLN A 79 -14.43 -2.64 21.45
N PRO A 80 -14.53 -1.31 21.64
CA PRO A 80 -15.80 -0.66 21.91
C PRO A 80 -16.64 -0.39 20.64
N ALA A 81 -16.03 -0.48 19.46
CA ALA A 81 -16.68 -0.17 18.19
C ALA A 81 -17.76 -1.21 17.84
N ARG A 82 -18.95 -0.73 17.48
CA ARG A 82 -20.07 -1.59 17.03
C ARG A 82 -20.13 -1.68 15.51
N HIS A 83 -19.73 -0.61 14.83
CA HIS A 83 -19.69 -0.51 13.39
C HIS A 83 -18.26 -0.26 12.93
N VAL A 84 -17.65 -1.30 12.36
CA VAL A 84 -16.31 -1.25 11.80
C VAL A 84 -16.39 -1.45 10.29
N THR A 85 -15.82 -0.53 9.52
CA THR A 85 -15.78 -0.60 8.06
C THR A 85 -14.33 -0.69 7.58
N LEU A 86 -14.07 -1.54 6.58
CA LEU A 86 -12.76 -1.62 5.93
C LEU A 86 -12.78 -0.90 4.59
N VAL A 87 -11.77 -0.08 4.31
CA VAL A 87 -11.56 0.51 2.98
C VAL A 87 -10.18 0.12 2.48
N ALA A 88 -10.12 -0.61 1.37
CA ALA A 88 -8.86 -0.99 0.73
C ALA A 88 -8.59 -0.19 -0.55
N ASP A 89 -7.32 -0.06 -0.91
CA ASP A 89 -6.92 0.62 -2.14
C ASP A 89 -5.66 0.00 -2.75
N PHE A 90 -5.16 0.56 -3.85
CA PHE A 90 -4.15 -0.04 -4.73
C PHE A 90 -2.84 -0.48 -4.04
N LEU A 91 -2.42 0.12 -2.93
CA LEU A 91 -1.18 -0.36 -2.26
C LEU A 91 -1.38 -1.75 -1.65
N ALA A 92 -2.61 -2.15 -1.33
CA ALA A 92 -2.88 -3.50 -0.85
C ALA A 92 -2.51 -4.56 -1.89
N GLU A 93 -2.74 -4.29 -3.17
CA GLU A 93 -2.26 -5.14 -4.27
C GLU A 93 -0.75 -5.03 -4.44
N ARG A 94 -0.19 -3.81 -4.43
CA ARG A 94 1.27 -3.62 -4.61
C ARG A 94 2.11 -4.33 -3.56
N PHE A 95 1.62 -4.40 -2.32
CA PHE A 95 2.29 -5.11 -1.22
C PHE A 95 1.81 -6.57 -1.07
N GLY A 96 0.98 -7.08 -1.97
CA GLY A 96 0.60 -8.50 -2.01
C GLY A 96 -0.32 -8.95 -0.88
N VAL A 97 -1.03 -8.03 -0.19
CA VAL A 97 -1.88 -8.37 0.96
C VAL A 97 -3.32 -8.76 0.58
N ARG A 98 -3.63 -8.85 -0.71
CA ARG A 98 -4.95 -9.27 -1.21
C ARG A 98 -5.43 -10.60 -0.63
N GLN A 99 -4.57 -11.61 -0.59
CA GLN A 99 -4.94 -12.93 -0.05
C GLN A 99 -5.19 -12.86 1.47
N ALA A 100 -4.37 -12.11 2.20
CA ALA A 100 -4.55 -11.90 3.64
C ALA A 100 -5.87 -11.18 3.94
N LEU A 101 -6.22 -10.14 3.15
CA LEU A 101 -7.52 -9.46 3.24
C LEU A 101 -8.68 -10.42 2.95
N ALA A 102 -8.56 -11.23 1.89
CA ALA A 102 -9.58 -12.20 1.53
C ALA A 102 -9.81 -13.26 2.62
N GLN A 103 -8.74 -13.73 3.27
CA GLN A 103 -8.80 -14.63 4.41
C GLN A 103 -9.43 -13.94 5.62
N TRP A 104 -8.97 -12.74 5.98
CA TRP A 104 -9.48 -12.01 7.13
C TRP A 104 -10.98 -11.73 7.00
N MET A 105 -11.45 -11.30 5.84
CA MET A 105 -12.88 -11.06 5.60
C MET A 105 -13.74 -12.34 5.60
N ASN A 106 -13.14 -13.53 5.40
CA ASN A 106 -13.84 -14.80 5.55
C ASN A 106 -14.00 -15.18 7.04
N GLU A 107 -12.99 -14.89 7.85
CA GLU A 107 -12.98 -15.20 9.29
C GLU A 107 -13.80 -14.18 10.08
N VAL A 108 -13.73 -12.90 9.68
CA VAL A 108 -14.40 -11.77 10.31
C VAL A 108 -15.15 -10.99 9.24
N PRO A 109 -16.42 -11.32 8.96
CA PRO A 109 -17.22 -10.59 8.00
C PRO A 109 -17.43 -9.14 8.44
N LEU A 110 -16.96 -8.19 7.63
CA LEU A 110 -17.06 -6.75 7.87
C LEU A 110 -17.62 -6.07 6.61
N PRO A 111 -18.39 -4.98 6.75
CA PRO A 111 -18.63 -4.05 5.65
C PRO A 111 -17.30 -3.57 5.06
N HIS A 112 -17.13 -3.68 3.75
CA HIS A 112 -15.89 -3.29 3.11
C HIS A 112 -16.09 -2.62 1.76
N ALA A 113 -15.29 -1.60 1.49
CA ALA A 113 -15.29 -0.81 0.27
C ALA A 113 -13.88 -0.75 -0.34
N THR A 114 -13.82 -0.26 -1.58
CA THR A 114 -12.55 0.15 -2.21
C THR A 114 -12.56 1.64 -2.52
N LEU A 115 -11.39 2.26 -2.63
CA LEU A 115 -11.24 3.51 -3.38
C LEU A 115 -11.07 3.22 -4.87
N LEU A 116 -11.20 4.24 -5.71
CA LEU A 116 -11.18 4.09 -7.18
C LEU A 116 -9.96 3.32 -7.72
N MET A 117 -8.77 3.55 -7.17
CA MET A 117 -7.54 2.93 -7.66
C MET A 117 -7.39 1.46 -7.22
N GLY A 118 -8.09 1.04 -6.17
CA GLY A 118 -8.07 -0.31 -5.63
C GLY A 118 -9.22 -1.18 -6.11
N LYS A 119 -9.91 -0.78 -7.18
CA LYS A 119 -10.90 -1.65 -7.80
C LYS A 119 -10.25 -3.01 -8.11
N SER A 120 -10.94 -4.11 -7.76
CA SER A 120 -10.46 -5.51 -7.81
C SER A 120 -9.52 -6.00 -6.69
N VAL A 121 -9.08 -5.13 -5.77
CA VAL A 121 -8.35 -5.57 -4.57
C VAL A 121 -9.22 -6.47 -3.70
N LEU A 122 -10.50 -6.13 -3.56
CA LEU A 122 -11.51 -6.91 -2.85
C LEU A 122 -12.44 -7.60 -3.86
N ASP A 123 -12.98 -8.75 -3.47
CA ASP A 123 -13.98 -9.48 -4.25
C ASP A 123 -15.35 -8.82 -4.10
N GLU A 124 -15.78 -8.12 -5.15
CA GLU A 124 -17.02 -7.33 -5.18
C GLU A 124 -18.30 -8.19 -5.12
N THR A 125 -18.18 -9.52 -5.24
CA THR A 125 -19.32 -10.45 -5.15
C THR A 125 -19.65 -10.87 -3.72
N ARG A 126 -18.80 -10.51 -2.74
CA ARG A 126 -18.99 -10.86 -1.33
C ARG A 126 -20.12 -10.06 -0.70
N ALA A 127 -20.88 -10.71 0.18
CA ALA A 127 -22.01 -10.09 0.88
C ALA A 127 -21.64 -8.83 1.70
N GLY A 128 -20.38 -8.72 2.14
CA GLY A 128 -19.89 -7.55 2.87
C GLY A 128 -19.45 -6.38 1.98
N PHE A 129 -19.36 -6.55 0.67
CA PHE A 129 -18.91 -5.49 -0.22
C PHE A 129 -19.99 -4.42 -0.34
N ILE A 130 -19.66 -3.20 0.10
CA ILE A 130 -20.63 -2.10 0.12
C ILE A 130 -20.52 -1.20 -1.11
N GLY A 131 -19.37 -1.17 -1.80
CA GLY A 131 -19.18 -0.41 -3.03
C GLY A 131 -17.83 0.29 -3.14
N ILE A 132 -17.77 1.32 -3.99
CA ILE A 132 -16.59 2.19 -4.17
C ILE A 132 -16.83 3.49 -3.40
N TYR A 133 -15.92 3.80 -2.47
CA TYR A 133 -15.88 5.06 -1.75
C TYR A 133 -15.06 6.09 -2.55
N SER A 134 -15.56 7.33 -2.59
CA SER A 134 -14.97 8.45 -3.32
C SER A 134 -15.31 9.79 -2.64
N GLY A 135 -15.35 9.82 -1.30
CA GLY A 135 -15.74 11.01 -0.52
C GLY A 135 -17.19 11.44 -0.79
N ALA A 136 -17.41 12.74 -0.99
CA ALA A 136 -18.73 13.30 -1.29
C ALA A 136 -19.33 12.82 -2.63
N ALA A 137 -18.51 12.28 -3.54
CA ALA A 137 -18.95 11.71 -4.81
C ALA A 137 -19.35 10.22 -4.71
N SER A 138 -19.27 9.61 -3.53
CA SER A 138 -19.70 8.22 -3.34
C SER A 138 -21.22 8.08 -3.45
N ASP A 139 -21.69 6.86 -3.71
CA ASP A 139 -23.07 6.50 -3.42
C ASP A 139 -23.42 6.84 -1.95
N PRO A 140 -24.59 7.44 -1.67
CA PRO A 140 -24.95 7.87 -0.31
C PRO A 140 -24.86 6.76 0.73
N GLN A 141 -25.23 5.52 0.39
CA GLN A 141 -25.18 4.40 1.34
C GLN A 141 -23.75 3.98 1.64
N VAL A 142 -22.87 3.99 0.62
CA VAL A 142 -21.43 3.73 0.79
C VAL A 142 -20.81 4.79 1.67
N ARG A 143 -21.07 6.06 1.35
CA ARG A 143 -20.54 7.19 2.12
C ARG A 143 -20.95 7.09 3.58
N GLN A 144 -22.23 6.84 3.84
CA GLN A 144 -22.75 6.73 5.19
C GLN A 144 -22.05 5.60 5.97
N ARG A 145 -21.98 4.40 5.40
CA ARG A 145 -21.34 3.25 6.05
C ARG A 145 -19.85 3.42 6.31
N VAL A 146 -19.16 4.25 5.52
CA VAL A 146 -17.73 4.54 5.73
C VAL A 146 -17.54 5.69 6.72
N GLU A 147 -18.22 6.82 6.53
CA GLU A 147 -17.99 8.05 7.32
C GLU A 147 -18.65 8.02 8.70
N GLU A 148 -19.71 7.23 8.90
CA GLU A 148 -20.43 7.11 10.19
C GLU A 148 -20.04 5.85 10.98
N ALA A 149 -19.06 5.08 10.51
CA ALA A 149 -18.54 3.94 11.27
C ALA A 149 -17.84 4.40 12.55
N ASP A 150 -17.98 3.63 13.63
CA ASP A 150 -17.28 3.88 14.90
C ASP A 150 -15.75 3.78 14.69
N ALA A 151 -15.32 2.91 13.78
CA ALA A 151 -13.94 2.82 13.33
C ALA A 151 -13.85 2.45 11.83
N THR A 152 -12.97 3.12 11.10
CA THR A 152 -12.66 2.78 9.70
C THR A 152 -11.22 2.29 9.58
N ILE A 153 -11.04 1.09 9.05
CA ILE A 153 -9.73 0.49 8.81
C ILE A 153 -9.33 0.76 7.36
N LEU A 154 -8.26 1.55 7.19
CA LEU A 154 -7.72 1.87 5.87
C LEU A 154 -6.54 0.95 5.54
N VAL A 155 -6.66 0.17 4.46
CA VAL A 155 -5.60 -0.76 4.04
C VAL A 155 -5.08 -0.37 2.67
N GLY A 156 -3.81 0.04 2.62
CA GLY A 156 -3.15 0.37 1.36
C GLY A 156 -3.71 1.62 0.65
N VAL A 157 -4.26 2.55 1.43
CA VAL A 157 -4.93 3.77 0.98
C VAL A 157 -3.96 4.94 0.80
N ARG A 158 -4.16 5.72 -0.26
CA ARG A 158 -3.54 7.05 -0.44
C ARG A 158 -4.60 8.08 -0.80
N LEU A 159 -5.10 8.81 0.19
CA LEU A 159 -6.12 9.84 -0.01
C LEU A 159 -5.58 11.03 -0.82
N THR A 160 -5.85 11.04 -2.11
CA THR A 160 -5.60 12.18 -3.01
C THR A 160 -6.89 12.95 -3.27
N ASP A 161 -6.76 14.21 -3.67
CA ASP A 161 -7.88 15.06 -4.07
C ASP A 161 -8.79 14.39 -5.09
N THR A 162 -8.20 13.73 -6.09
CA THR A 162 -8.92 13.11 -7.20
C THR A 162 -9.77 11.93 -6.73
N ILE A 163 -9.26 11.09 -5.82
CA ILE A 163 -10.00 9.90 -5.37
C ILE A 163 -11.00 10.22 -4.25
N THR A 164 -10.89 11.38 -3.61
CA THR A 164 -11.82 11.80 -2.55
C THR A 164 -12.65 13.02 -2.92
N ALA A 165 -12.76 13.33 -4.22
CA ALA A 165 -13.54 14.45 -4.74
C ALA A 165 -13.20 15.79 -4.06
N GLY A 166 -11.93 16.15 -4.05
CA GLY A 166 -11.41 17.40 -3.48
C GLY A 166 -11.27 17.36 -1.96
N PHE A 167 -10.72 16.28 -1.41
CA PHE A 167 -10.52 16.11 0.05
C PHE A 167 -11.82 16.18 0.87
N SER A 168 -12.92 15.70 0.29
CA SER A 168 -14.25 15.78 0.90
C SER A 168 -14.57 14.64 1.87
N GLN A 169 -13.64 13.68 2.04
CA GLN A 169 -13.80 12.55 2.94
C GLN A 169 -13.92 13.00 4.40
N ARG A 170 -14.81 12.36 5.16
CA ARG A 170 -14.96 12.58 6.60
C ARG A 170 -14.61 11.31 7.35
N LEU A 171 -13.31 11.11 7.55
CA LEU A 171 -12.79 9.99 8.33
C LEU A 171 -12.27 10.56 9.65
N SER A 172 -12.75 10.04 10.78
CA SER A 172 -12.22 10.42 12.08
C SER A 172 -10.78 9.91 12.21
N THR A 173 -9.83 10.84 12.32
CA THR A 173 -8.54 10.50 12.90
C THR A 173 -8.76 10.39 14.41
N GLY A 174 -8.76 9.17 14.94
CA GLY A 174 -8.64 8.99 16.38
C GLY A 174 -7.39 9.74 16.84
N GLU A 175 -7.55 10.68 17.78
CA GLU A 175 -6.41 11.29 18.46
C GLU A 175 -5.72 10.18 19.26
N VAL A 176 -4.66 9.62 18.69
CA VAL A 176 -3.75 8.73 19.41
C VAL A 176 -2.92 9.66 20.30
N HIS A 177 -3.32 9.80 21.56
CA HIS A 177 -2.53 10.47 22.60
C HIS A 177 -1.28 9.65 22.96
#